data_AF-X1DW36-F1
#
_entry.id   AF-X1DW36-F1
#
_cell.length_a   1.000
_cell.length_b   1.000
_cell.length_c   1.000
_cell.angle_alpha   90.00
_cell.angle_beta   90.00
_cell.angle_gamma   90.00
#
_symmetry.space_group_name_H-M   'P 1'
#
loop_
_entity.id
_entity.type
_entity.pdbx_description
1 polymer ?
#
loop_
_entity_poly.entity_id
_entity_poly.type
_entity_poly.pdbx_seq_one_letter_code
_entity_poly.pdbx_strand_id
1 'polypeptide(L)'
;MDIYTPRLIAAGIRAMIGKGNRSPEVREAIKKYKAVYLVAIGGAGALLAKSIKQAEAIAYEDLGAEAIMQLTVENFPAIVANDIYGE
;
A
#
# COMPACT_ATOMS: atom_id res chain seq x y z
N MET A 1 -2.59 9.05 4.41
CA MET A 1 -3.06 8.92 3.01
C MET A 1 -4.58 8.82 2.87
N ASP A 2 -5.33 8.65 3.97
CA ASP A 2 -6.78 8.41 3.91
C ASP A 2 -7.58 9.46 3.14
N ILE A 3 -7.22 10.75 3.21
CA ILE A 3 -7.87 11.82 2.44
C ILE A 3 -7.75 11.64 0.91
N TYR A 4 -6.71 10.94 0.43
CA TYR A 4 -6.45 10.71 -1.00
C TYR A 4 -6.91 9.32 -1.46
N THR A 5 -6.89 8.35 -0.55
CA THR A 5 -7.12 6.93 -0.84
C THR A 5 -8.43 6.65 -1.60
N PRO A 6 -9.61 7.19 -1.22
CA PRO A 6 -10.85 6.94 -1.96
C PRO A 6 -10.78 7.33 -3.44
N ARG A 7 -10.12 8.46 -3.75
CA ARG A 7 -9.93 8.93 -5.13
C ARG A 7 -8.97 8.03 -5.90
N LEU A 8 -7.89 7.59 -5.26
CA LEU A 8 -6.90 6.71 -5.89
C LEU A 8 -7.48 5.31 -6.20
N ILE A 9 -8.30 4.77 -5.29
CA ILE A 9 -9.02 3.50 -5.52
C ILE A 9 -9.98 3.65 -6.71
N ALA A 10 -10.74 4.74 -6.75
CA ALA A 10 -11.65 5.04 -7.86
C ALA A 10 -10.90 5.15 -9.21
N ALA A 11 -9.65 5.65 -9.19
CA ALA A 11 -8.80 5.77 -10.36
C ALA A 11 -8.15 4.45 -10.82
N GLY A 12 -8.26 3.37 -10.05
CA GLY A 12 -7.80 2.04 -10.48
C GLY A 12 -6.92 1.29 -9.48
N ILE A 13 -6.50 1.91 -8.37
CA ILE A 13 -5.77 1.17 -7.33
C ILE A 13 -6.67 0.07 -6.75
N ARG A 14 -6.15 -1.16 -6.66
CA ARG A 14 -6.87 -2.33 -6.12
C ARG A 14 -6.25 -2.91 -4.86
N ALA A 15 -4.98 -2.62 -4.59
CA ALA A 15 -4.31 -3.07 -3.37
C ALA A 15 -3.47 -1.94 -2.81
N MET A 16 -3.40 -1.85 -1.49
CA MET A 16 -2.56 -0.90 -0.77
C MET A 16 -1.81 -1.64 0.33
N ILE A 17 -0.55 -1.27 0.57
CA ILE A 17 0.25 -1.78 1.69
C ILE A 17 0.58 -0.62 2.61
N GLY A 18 0.47 -0.82 3.93
CA GLY A 18 0.80 0.21 4.92
C GLY A 18 0.94 -0.32 6.33
N LYS A 19 0.70 0.56 7.31
CA LYS A 19 0.65 0.22 8.74
C LYS A 19 -0.50 0.96 9.42
N GLY A 20 -1.02 0.38 10.49
CA GLY A 20 -2.12 0.95 11.26
C GLY A 20 -3.48 0.84 10.56
N ASN A 21 -4.50 1.38 11.22
CA ASN A 21 -5.89 1.30 10.79
C ASN A 21 -6.22 2.31 9.69
N ARG A 22 -7.29 2.04 8.95
CA ARG A 22 -7.89 2.96 7.97
C ARG A 22 -9.19 3.55 8.50
N SER A 23 -9.47 4.77 8.09
CA SER A 23 -10.72 5.48 8.37
C SER A 23 -11.93 4.75 7.77
N PRO A 24 -13.14 4.97 8.33
CA PRO A 24 -14.38 4.45 7.77
C PRO A 24 -14.57 4.81 6.29
N GLU A 25 -14.21 6.02 5.88
CA GLU A 25 -14.30 6.52 4.51
C GLU A 25 -13.48 5.67 3.53
N VAL A 26 -12.26 5.29 3.92
CA VAL A 26 -11.41 4.38 3.15
C VAL A 26 -12.03 2.99 3.09
N ARG A 27 -12.56 2.46 4.19
CA ARG A 27 -13.20 1.14 4.23
C ARG A 27 -14.43 1.08 3.31
N GLU A 28 -15.23 2.15 3.26
CA GLU A 28 -16.35 2.24 2.31
C GLU A 28 -15.88 2.31 0.86
N ALA A 29 -14.79 3.04 0.56
CA ALA A 29 -14.20 3.04 -0.76
C ALA A 29 -13.66 1.66 -1.18
N ILE A 30 -13.02 0.95 -0.25
CA ILE A 30 -12.54 -0.43 -0.42
C ILE A 30 -13.70 -1.34 -0.83
N LYS A 31 -14.83 -1.30 -0.10
CA LYS A 31 -16.04 -2.07 -0.40
C LYS A 31 -16.61 -1.74 -1.78
N LYS A 32 -16.75 -0.43 -2.07
CA LYS A 32 -17.35 0.08 -3.31
C LYS A 32 -16.59 -0.34 -4.55
N TYR A 33 -15.26 -0.25 -4.51
CA TYR A 33 -14.41 -0.47 -5.70
C TYR A 33 -13.65 -1.80 -5.66
N LYS A 34 -13.93 -2.66 -4.68
CA LYS A 34 -13.31 -3.99 -4.51
C LYS A 34 -11.79 -3.91 -4.47
N ALA A 35 -11.29 -3.07 -3.56
CA ALA A 35 -9.87 -3.00 -3.22
C ALA A 35 -9.56 -3.82 -1.96
N VAL A 36 -8.28 -3.97 -1.63
CA VAL A 36 -7.79 -4.57 -0.39
C VAL A 36 -6.74 -3.70 0.28
N TYR A 37 -6.66 -3.75 1.60
CA TYR A 37 -5.60 -3.13 2.37
C TYR A 37 -4.81 -4.20 3.14
N LEU A 38 -3.51 -4.18 2.92
CA LEU A 38 -2.54 -5.08 3.52
C LEU A 38 -1.69 -4.29 4.54
N VAL A 39 -1.41 -4.90 5.68
CA VAL A 39 -0.48 -4.33 6.67
C VAL A 39 0.84 -5.09 6.64
N ALA A 40 1.93 -4.33 6.59
CA ALA A 40 3.28 -4.82 6.84
C ALA A 40 3.68 -4.53 8.29
N ILE A 41 4.63 -5.30 8.82
CA ILE A 41 5.11 -5.13 10.19
C ILE A 41 5.90 -3.82 10.30
N GLY A 42 5.37 -2.87 11.07
CA GLY A 42 6.03 -1.60 11.33
C GLY A 42 7.36 -1.77 12.09
N GLY A 43 8.37 -0.99 11.72
CA GLY A 43 9.71 -1.05 12.34
C GLY A 43 10.63 -2.13 11.77
N ALA A 44 10.12 -3.04 10.93
CA ALA A 44 10.90 -4.14 10.35
C ALA A 44 11.51 -3.82 8.97
N GLY A 45 11.83 -2.55 8.68
CA GLY A 45 12.26 -2.11 7.35
C GLY A 45 13.47 -2.88 6.78
N ALA A 46 14.50 -3.09 7.60
CA ALA A 46 15.69 -3.86 7.21
C ALA A 46 15.39 -5.34 6.91
N LEU A 47 14.39 -5.93 7.59
CA LEU A 47 13.96 -7.30 7.32
C LEU A 47 13.14 -7.37 6.04
N LEU A 48 12.19 -6.44 5.86
CA LEU A 48 11.34 -6.37 4.66
C LEU A 48 12.15 -6.07 3.39
N ALA A 49 13.25 -5.32 3.51
CA ALA A 49 14.17 -5.06 2.40
C ALA A 49 14.74 -6.35 1.78
N LYS A 50 14.82 -7.46 2.54
CA LYS A 50 15.26 -8.76 2.02
C LYS A 50 14.29 -9.37 1.02
N SER A 51 13.01 -8.98 1.05
CA SER A 51 12.00 -9.40 0.08
C SER A 51 12.00 -8.55 -1.20
N ILE A 52 12.78 -7.47 -1.27
CA ILE A 52 12.88 -6.60 -2.44
C ILE A 52 13.99 -7.12 -3.37
N LYS A 53 13.63 -7.39 -4.62
CA LYS A 53 14.55 -7.88 -5.66
C LYS A 53 15.04 -6.78 -6.58
N GLN A 54 14.22 -5.75 -6.77
CA GLN A 54 14.56 -4.57 -7.57
C GLN A 54 13.82 -3.36 -7.03
N ALA A 55 14.46 -2.19 -7.09
CA ALA A 55 13.88 -0.91 -6.75
C ALA A 55 14.35 0.14 -7.75
N GLU A 56 13.41 0.82 -8.41
CA GLU A 56 13.68 1.83 -9.42
C GLU A 56 12.80 3.05 -9.19
N ALA A 57 13.38 4.25 -9.21
CA ALA A 57 12.61 5.49 -9.17
C ALA A 57 12.00 5.74 -10.55
N ILE A 58 10.67 5.84 -10.62
CA ILE A 58 9.94 6.03 -11.89
C ILE A 58 9.34 7.43 -12.03
N ALA A 59 9.28 8.20 -10.94
CA ALA A 59 8.90 9.62 -10.97
C ALA A 59 9.39 10.34 -9.71
N TYR A 60 9.67 11.64 -9.86
CA TYR A 60 10.04 12.56 -8.77
C TYR A 60 11.29 12.12 -7.99
N GLU A 61 12.36 11.77 -8.70
CA GLU A 61 13.63 11.29 -8.12
C GLU A 61 14.25 12.31 -7.15
N ASP A 62 14.00 13.61 -7.36
CA ASP A 62 14.42 14.71 -6.50
C ASP A 62 13.83 14.64 -5.08
N LEU A 63 12.73 13.91 -4.88
CA LEU A 63 12.13 13.68 -3.57
C LEU A 63 12.83 12.59 -2.74
N GLY A 64 13.86 11.93 -3.30
CA GLY A 64 14.65 10.92 -2.60
C GLY A 64 13.80 9.78 -2.05
N ALA A 65 13.75 9.62 -0.72
CA ALA A 65 13.00 8.55 -0.07
C ALA A 65 11.47 8.60 -0.29
N GLU A 66 10.93 9.75 -0.75
CA GLU A 66 9.50 9.92 -1.08
C GLU A 66 9.19 9.80 -2.59
N ALA A 67 10.19 9.51 -3.42
CA ALA A 67 10.00 9.28 -4.85
C ALA A 67 9.03 8.11 -5.12
N ILE A 68 8.39 8.12 -6.29
CA ILE A 68 7.56 6.98 -6.71
C ILE A 68 8.50 5.88 -7.18
N MET A 69 8.51 4.78 -6.41
CA MET A 69 9.36 3.63 -6.67
C MET A 69 8.56 2.48 -7.29
N GLN A 70 9.07 1.90 -8.37
CA GLN A 70 8.67 0.58 -8.84
C GLN A 70 9.50 -0.47 -8.11
N LEU A 71 8.84 -1.37 -7.38
CA LEU A 71 9.49 -2.43 -6.61
C LEU A 71 9.08 -3.80 -7.17
N THR A 72 10.07 -4.66 -7.41
CA THR A 72 9.84 -6.09 -7.63
C THR A 72 10.10 -6.80 -6.31
N VAL A 73 9.10 -7.53 -5.80
CA VAL A 73 9.18 -8.22 -4.51
C VAL A 73 8.92 -9.71 -4.64
N GLU A 74 9.53 -10.50 -3.77
CA GLU A 74 9.31 -11.95 -3.67
C GLU A 74 9.09 -12.31 -2.19
N ASN A 75 8.06 -13.12 -1.91
CA ASN A 75 7.73 -13.55 -0.54
C ASN A 75 7.65 -12.37 0.45
N PHE A 76 7.04 -11.25 0.02
CA PHE A 76 6.87 -10.07 0.86
C PHE A 76 5.80 -10.34 1.93
N PRO A 77 6.14 -10.31 3.23
CA PRO A 77 5.18 -10.64 4.27
C PRO A 77 4.21 -9.48 4.50
N ALA A 78 2.92 -9.76 4.37
CA ALA A 78 1.84 -8.84 4.70
C ALA A 78 0.60 -9.60 5.19
N ILE A 79 -0.26 -8.91 5.93
CA ILE A 79 -1.52 -9.45 6.46
C ILE A 79 -2.67 -8.66 5.84
N VAL A 80 -3.76 -9.34 5.47
CA VAL A 80 -4.98 -8.66 5.02
C VAL A 80 -5.61 -7.98 6.24
N ALA A 81 -5.60 -6.65 6.24
CA ALA A 81 -6.17 -5.84 7.32
C ALA A 81 -7.55 -5.29 6.97
N ASN A 82 -7.81 -5.00 5.70
CA ASN A 82 -9.16 -4.83 5.19
C ASN A 82 -9.33 -5.60 3.89
N ASP A 83 -10.27 -6.53 3.86
CA ASP A 83 -10.62 -7.25 2.64
C ASP A 83 -11.59 -6.46 1.74
N ILE A 84 -12.12 -7.09 0.68
CA ILE A 84 -13.06 -6.44 -0.26
C ILE A 84 -14.46 -6.16 0.35
N TYR A 85 -14.72 -6.67 1.55
CA TYR A 85 -15.89 -6.37 2.37
C TYR A 85 -15.58 -5.28 3.40
N GLY A 86 -14.36 -4.75 3.41
CA GLY A 86 -13.91 -3.67 4.28
C GLY A 86 -13.75 -4.09 5.73
N GLU A 87 -13.64 -5.40 6.01
CA GLU A 87 -13.37 -5.96 7.34
C GLU A 87 -11.88 -6.00 7.62
#